data_AF-X0UR46-F1
#
_entry.id   AF-X0UR46-F1
#
_cell.length_a   1.000
_cell.length_b   1.000
_cell.length_c   1.000
_cell.angle_alpha   90.00
_cell.angle_beta   90.00
_cell.angle_gamma   90.00
#
_symmetry.space_group_name_H-M   'P 1'
#
loop_
_entity.id
_entity.type
_entity.pdbx_description
1 polymer ?
#
loop_
_entity_poly.entity_id
_entity_poly.type
_entity_poly.pdbx_seq_one_letter_code
_entity_poly.pdbx_strand_id
1 'polypeptide(L)' 'MEIRLTTLSENTARRGNFLAEWGLSILVETEDMSVLLDTGL' A
#
# COMPACT_ATOMS: atom_id res chain seq x y z
N MET A 1 14.70 0.51 -14.42
CA MET A 1 13.39 1.03 -13.98
C MET A 1 12.70 -0.03 -13.15
N GLU A 2 13.08 -0.07 -11.88
CA GLU A 2 12.43 -0.88 -10.86
C GLU A 2 11.26 -0.08 -10.25
N ILE A 3 10.10 -0.71 -10.10
CA ILE A 3 8.96 -0.13 -9.40
C ILE A 3 8.62 -1.07 -8.25
N ARG A 4 8.60 -0.56 -7.03
CA ARG A 4 8.16 -1.30 -5.85
C ARG A 4 6.78 -0.81 -5.41
N LEU A 5 5.88 -1.76 -5.19
CA LEU A 5 4.54 -1.52 -4.69
C LEU A 5 4.42 -2.12 -3.29
N THR A 6 4.04 -1.30 -2.32
CA THR A 6 3.77 -1.76 -0.95
C THR A 6 2.31 -1.49 -0.61
N THR A 7 1.54 -2.56 -0.38
CA THR A 7 0.17 -2.46 0.14
C THR A 7 0.21 -2.02 1.59
N LEU A 8 -0.33 -0.84 1.88
CA LEU A 8 -0.45 -0.29 3.22
C LEU A 8 -1.83 -0.55 3.84
N SER A 9 -2.87 -0.52 3.00
CA SER A 9 -4.26 -0.84 3.38
C SER A 9 -4.96 -1.58 2.24
N GLU A 10 -5.69 -2.65 2.57
CA GLU A 10 -6.64 -3.31 1.69
C GLU A 10 -7.76 -4.00 2.51
N ASN A 11 -8.73 -4.54 1.78
CA ASN A 11 -9.91 -5.22 2.32
C ASN A 11 -9.60 -6.50 3.13
N THR A 12 -8.39 -7.04 3.04
CA THR A 12 -7.99 -8.31 3.68
C THR A 12 -6.58 -8.23 4.27
N ALA A 13 -6.37 -8.83 5.44
CA ALA A 13 -5.05 -8.98 6.03
C ALA A 13 -4.88 -10.43 6.50
N ARG A 14 -3.90 -11.14 5.90
CA ARG A 14 -3.59 -12.54 6.26
C ARG A 14 -2.41 -12.66 7.23
N ARG A 15 -1.50 -11.68 7.25
CA ARG A 15 -0.33 -11.69 8.13
C ARG A 15 -0.69 -11.07 9.47
N GLY A 16 -0.18 -11.65 10.56
CA GLY A 16 -0.38 -11.11 11.90
C GLY A 16 0.22 -9.71 12.05
N ASN A 17 -0.36 -8.91 12.96
CA ASN A 17 0.00 -7.51 13.22
C ASN A 17 -0.34 -6.52 12.09
N PHE A 18 -1.16 -6.92 11.11
CA PHE A 18 -1.78 -6.02 10.15
C PHE A 18 -3.30 -5.97 10.35
N LEU A 19 -3.90 -4.82 10.10
CA LEU A 19 -5.35 -4.64 10.09
C LEU A 19 -5.85 -4.58 8.64
N ALA A 20 -7.06 -5.05 8.43
CA ALA A 20 -7.79 -4.87 7.18
C ALA A 20 -8.91 -3.85 7.39
N GLU A 21 -9.21 -3.11 6.35
CA GLU A 21 -10.33 -2.16 6.31
C GLU A 21 -10.87 -2.08 4.89
N TRP A 22 -12.07 -1.55 4.73
CA TRP A 22 -12.66 -1.34 3.41
C TRP A 22 -12.14 -0.05 2.76
N GLY A 23 -10.89 -0.08 2.29
CA GLY A 23 -10.20 1.03 1.65
C GLY A 23 -8.94 0.56 0.94
N LEU A 24 -8.26 1.47 0.23
CA LEU A 24 -7.03 1.15 -0.50
C LEU A 24 -5.96 2.19 -0.20
N SER A 25 -4.75 1.73 0.06
CA SER A 25 -3.57 2.59 0.04
C SER A 25 -2.34 1.81 -0.40
N ILE A 26 -1.64 2.32 -1.43
CA ILE A 26 -0.42 1.72 -1.98
C ILE A 26 0.69 2.77 -1.99
N LEU A 27 1.82 2.46 -1.36
CA LEU A 27 3.04 3.22 -1.57
C LEU A 27 3.72 2.72 -2.85
N VAL A 28 3.82 3.61 -3.83
CA VAL A 28 4.51 3.38 -5.10
C VAL A 28 5.87 4.03 -5.03
N GLU A 29 6.93 3.24 -5.21
CA GLU A 29 8.31 3.71 -5.14
C GLU A 29 9.00 3.44 -6.48
N THR A 30 9.64 4.49 -7.02
CA THR A 30 10.53 4.43 -8.19
C THR A 30 11.95 4.80 -7.77
N GLU A 31 12.86 4.84 -8.73
CA GLU A 31 14.26 5.28 -8.50
C GLU A 31 14.33 6.74 -8.04
N ASP A 32 13.43 7.62 -8.52
CA ASP A 32 13.52 9.07 -8.32
C ASP A 32 12.50 9.62 -7.32
N MET A 33 11.39 8.91 -7.07
CA MET A 33 10.32 9.42 -6.22
C MET A 33 9.46 8.33 -5.58
N SER A 34 8.74 8.73 -4.54
CA SER A 34 7.68 7.93 -3.91
C SER A 34 6.35 8.67 -4.00
N VAL A 35 5.28 7.94 -4.32
CA VAL A 35 3.91 8.45 -4.40
C VAL A 35 3.02 7.57 -3.55
N LEU A 36 2.18 8.21 -2.73
CA LEU A 36 1.09 7.52 -2.06
C LEU A 36 -0.14 7.53 -2.96
N LEU A 37 -0.54 6.34 -3.43
CA LEU A 37 -1.77 6.16 -4.18
C LEU A 37 -2.88 5.75 -3.21
N ASP A 38 -3.84 6.65 -3.05
CA ASP A 38 -5.01 6.50 -2.16
C ASP A 38 -4.64 6.38 -0.66
N THR A 39 -5.62 6.50 0.24
CA THR A 39 -5.36 6.68 1.68
C THR A 39 -6.25 5.85 2.62
N GLY A 40 -6.76 4.71 2.18
CA GLY A 40 -7.55 3.83 3.05
C GLY A 40 -8.98 4.32 3.29
N LEU A 41 -9.70 3.64 4.19
CA LEU A 41 -11.15 3.77 4.43
C LEU A 41 -11.64 5.21 4.58
#